data_AF-A0A6L6D7Q3-F1
#
_entry.id   AF-A0A6L6D7Q3-F1
#
_cell.length_a   1.000
_cell.length_b   1.000
_cell.length_c   1.000
_cell.angle_alpha   90.00
_cell.angle_beta   90.00
_cell.angle_gamma   90.00
#
_symmetry.space_group_name_H-M   'P 1'
#
loop_
_entity.id
_entity.type
_entity.pdbx_description
1 polymer ?
#
loop_
_entity_poly.entity_id
_entity_poly.type
_entity_poly.pdbx_seq_one_letter_code
_entity_poly.pdbx_strand_id
1 'polypeptide(L)'
;MSTSRFIVDPSWRRPARGKTVFAGSPIKLFSLSAEGKAIVEAIEHGQLLPDGHEPLTSRLLDAGAIHPLVMPGDECAFNALDVTVV
;
A
#
# COMPACT_ATOMS: atom_id res chain seq x y z
N MET A 1 8.75 5.31 -16.00
CA MET A 1 8.31 4.14 -15.21
C MET A 1 8.30 4.56 -13.75
N SER A 2 7.14 5.00 -13.25
CA SER A 2 7.03 5.46 -11.85
C SER A 2 7.22 4.26 -10.93
N THR A 3 8.27 4.28 -10.11
CA THR A 3 8.55 3.22 -9.16
C THR A 3 7.62 3.41 -7.96
N SER A 4 6.41 2.85 -8.03
CA SER A 4 5.41 3.01 -6.97
C SER A 4 5.92 2.36 -5.68
N ARG A 5 6.36 3.18 -4.73
CA ARG A 5 6.69 2.76 -3.37
C ARG A 5 5.47 2.97 -2.48
N PHE A 6 5.23 2.02 -1.59
CA PHE A 6 4.15 2.10 -0.61
C PHE A 6 4.69 1.98 0.80
N ILE A 7 3.99 2.61 1.74
CA ILE A 7 4.16 2.43 3.17
C ILE A 7 2.90 1.78 3.74
N VAL A 8 3.05 0.88 4.70
CA VAL A 8 1.92 0.24 5.37
C VAL A 8 1.23 1.22 6.31
N ASP A 9 -0.09 1.09 6.44
CA ASP A 9 -0.86 1.83 7.44
C ASP A 9 -0.47 1.42 8.87
N PRO A 10 -0.54 2.31 9.88
CA PRO A 10 -0.25 1.96 11.27
C PRO A 10 -1.11 0.82 11.85
N SER A 11 -2.30 0.56 11.28
CA SER A 11 -3.14 -0.58 11.65
C SER A 11 -2.61 -1.93 11.18
N TRP A 12 -1.57 -1.96 10.35
CA TRP A 12 -1.04 -3.16 9.71
C TRP A 12 -0.55 -4.20 10.72
N ARG A 13 -1.16 -5.39 10.67
CA ARG A 13 -0.74 -6.55 11.47
C ARG A 13 -0.71 -7.81 10.63
N ARG A 14 0.40 -8.52 10.70
CA ARG A 14 0.62 -9.79 10.00
C ARG A 14 1.21 -10.85 10.94
N PRO A 15 0.36 -11.59 11.68
CA PRO A 15 0.81 -12.59 12.63
C PRO A 15 1.71 -13.64 11.96
N ALA A 16 2.86 -13.94 12.60
CA ALA A 16 3.84 -14.94 12.15
C ALA A 16 4.33 -14.77 10.69
N ARG A 17 4.22 -13.57 10.10
CA ARG A 17 4.48 -13.34 8.66
C ARG A 17 3.72 -14.34 7.76
N GLY A 18 2.52 -14.71 8.20
CA GLY A 18 1.65 -15.68 7.56
C GLY A 18 1.00 -15.16 6.28
N LYS A 19 -0.06 -15.84 5.84
CA LYS A 19 -0.86 -15.46 4.66
C LYS A 19 -2.04 -14.55 5.00
N THR A 20 -2.06 -13.99 6.20
CA THR A 20 -3.18 -13.21 6.71
C THR A 20 -2.70 -11.86 7.18
N VAL A 21 -3.31 -10.81 6.65
CA VAL A 21 -3.03 -9.42 7.01
C VAL A 21 -4.31 -8.78 7.53
N PHE A 22 -4.19 -8.03 8.61
CA PHE A 22 -5.23 -7.15 9.14
C PHE A 22 -4.75 -5.71 8.95
N ALA A 23 -5.48 -4.92 8.18
CA ALA A 23 -5.10 -3.53 7.90
C ALA A 23 -6.28 -2.73 7.32
N GLY A 24 -6.13 -1.41 7.31
CA GLY A 24 -7.06 -0.48 6.68
C GLY A 24 -7.93 0.27 7.67
N SER A 25 -8.69 1.22 7.14
CA SER A 25 -9.65 2.03 7.90
C SER A 25 -11.01 2.02 7.19
N PRO A 26 -12.00 1.22 7.67
CA PRO A 26 -11.95 0.32 8.83
C PRO A 26 -11.08 -0.94 8.60
N ILE A 27 -10.68 -1.64 9.68
CA ILE A 27 -9.82 -2.83 9.61
C ILE A 27 -10.51 -3.95 8.80
N LYS A 28 -9.81 -4.45 7.77
CA LYS A 28 -10.21 -5.59 6.95
C LYS A 28 -9.20 -6.74 7.07
N LEU A 29 -9.69 -7.96 6.83
CA LEU A 29 -8.88 -9.19 6.73
C LEU A 29 -8.54 -9.45 5.26
N PHE A 30 -7.25 -9.61 4.96
CA PHE A 30 -6.77 -10.04 3.64
C PHE A 30 -6.14 -11.42 3.73
N SER A 31 -6.67 -12.35 2.94
CA SER A 31 -6.08 -13.68 2.71
C SER A 31 -5.21 -13.63 1.47
N LEU A 32 -3.92 -13.91 1.64
CA LEU A 32 -2.90 -13.81 0.60
C LEU A 32 -2.66 -15.16 -0.09
N SER A 33 -2.45 -15.15 -1.40
CA SER A 33 -1.82 -16.25 -2.13
C SER A 33 -0.33 -16.35 -1.78
N ALA A 34 0.37 -17.35 -2.33
CA ALA A 34 1.83 -17.41 -2.22
C ALA A 34 2.50 -16.19 -2.88
N GLU A 35 2.02 -15.76 -4.05
CA GLU A 35 2.55 -14.56 -4.72
C GLU A 35 2.18 -13.28 -3.95
N GLY A 36 0.95 -13.20 -3.44
CA GLY A 36 0.51 -12.08 -2.61
C GLY A 36 1.35 -11.92 -1.34
N LYS A 37 1.82 -13.03 -0.77
CA LYS A 37 2.79 -13.01 0.34
C LYS A 37 4.11 -12.35 -0.09
N ALA A 38 4.65 -12.69 -1.26
CA ALA A 38 5.89 -12.09 -1.74
C ALA A 38 5.76 -10.58 -2.00
N ILE A 39 4.64 -10.15 -2.59
CA ILE A 39 4.33 -8.72 -2.80
C ILE A 39 4.25 -7.98 -1.46
N VAL A 40 3.53 -8.55 -0.49
CA VAL A 40 3.40 -7.95 0.83
C VAL A 40 4.74 -7.89 1.56
N GLU A 41 5.57 -8.94 1.47
CA GLU A 41 6.93 -8.90 2.02
C GLU A 41 7.76 -7.80 1.37
N ALA A 42 7.64 -7.58 0.06
CA ALA A 42 8.32 -6.47 -0.60
C ALA A 42 7.85 -5.11 -0.06
N ILE A 43 6.54 -4.92 0.16
CA ILE A 43 5.98 -3.69 0.75
C ILE A 43 6.49 -3.48 2.19
N GLU A 44 6.45 -4.52 3.03
CA GLU A 44 6.89 -4.46 4.43
C GLU A 44 8.37 -4.09 4.58
N HIS A 45 9.22 -4.44 3.61
CA HIS A 45 10.65 -4.09 3.60
C HIS A 45 10.99 -2.88 2.70
N GLY A 46 10.00 -2.22 2.09
CA GLY A 46 10.22 -1.11 1.15
C GLY A 46 11.02 -1.50 -0.09
N GLN A 47 10.94 -2.76 -0.52
CA GLN A 47 11.61 -3.28 -1.70
C GLN A 47 10.81 -3.03 -2.97
N LEU A 48 11.44 -3.30 -4.12
CA LEU A 48 10.80 -3.22 -5.42
C LEU A 48 9.72 -4.30 -5.54
N LEU A 49 8.55 -3.92 -6.07
CA LEU A 49 7.40 -4.82 -6.14
C LEU A 49 7.53 -5.81 -7.29
N PRO A 50 7.20 -7.10 -7.09
CA PRO A 50 7.12 -8.08 -8.17
C PRO A 50 6.09 -7.67 -9.23
N ASP A 51 6.27 -8.15 -10.47
CA ASP A 51 5.31 -7.95 -11.54
C ASP A 51 3.92 -8.50 -11.17
N GLY A 52 2.85 -7.81 -11.59
CA GLY A 52 1.46 -8.19 -11.28
C GLY A 52 1.05 -7.86 -9.85
N HIS A 53 1.76 -6.95 -9.17
CA HIS A 53 1.37 -6.46 -7.84
C HIS A 53 0.10 -5.61 -7.85
N GLU A 54 -0.25 -5.02 -9.00
CA GLU A 54 -1.26 -3.98 -9.16
C GLU A 54 -2.63 -4.36 -8.61
N PRO A 55 -3.18 -5.57 -8.85
CA PRO A 55 -4.47 -5.96 -8.31
C PRO A 55 -4.48 -6.02 -6.77
N LEU A 56 -3.38 -6.46 -6.15
CA LEU A 56 -3.26 -6.54 -4.71
C LEU A 56 -3.03 -5.15 -4.10
N THR A 57 -2.10 -4.38 -4.65
CA THR A 57 -1.81 -3.02 -4.16
C THR A 57 -3.01 -2.10 -4.32
N SER A 58 -3.77 -2.21 -5.41
CA SER A 58 -5.01 -1.45 -5.63
C SER A 58 -6.05 -1.72 -4.54
N ARG A 59 -6.27 -3.00 -4.18
CA ARG A 59 -7.19 -3.37 -3.09
C ARG A 59 -6.71 -2.91 -1.72
N LEU A 60 -5.40 -2.95 -1.49
CA LEU A 60 -4.82 -2.46 -0.24
C LEU A 60 -4.93 -0.93 -0.15
N LEU A 61 -4.74 -0.20 -1.24
CA LEU A 61 -4.93 1.25 -1.31
C LEU A 61 -6.39 1.63 -1.07
N ASP A 62 -7.34 0.97 -1.75
CA ASP A 62 -8.79 1.20 -1.58
C ASP A 62 -9.26 0.92 -0.15
N ALA A 63 -8.64 -0.02 0.54
CA ALA A 63 -8.91 -0.28 1.94
C ALA A 63 -8.20 0.68 2.91
N GLY A 64 -7.33 1.57 2.43
CA GLY A 64 -6.44 2.39 3.25
C GLY A 64 -5.43 1.56 4.05
N ALA A 65 -5.11 0.35 3.60
CA ALA A 65 -4.16 -0.55 4.26
C ALA A 65 -2.70 -0.21 3.93
N ILE A 66 -2.46 0.42 2.77
CA ILE A 66 -1.18 0.97 2.37
C ILE A 66 -1.38 2.36 1.78
N HIS A 67 -0.33 3.17 1.77
CA HIS A 67 -0.32 4.53 1.27
C HIS A 67 0.86 4.73 0.31
N PRO A 68 0.73 5.52 -0.77
CA PRO A 68 1.85 5.84 -1.63
C PRO A 68 2.89 6.64 -0.86
N LEU A 69 4.17 6.27 -1.01
CA LEU A 69 5.27 6.96 -0.39
C LEU A 69 5.81 8.03 -1.34
N VAL A 70 5.51 9.29 -1.05
CA VAL A 70 5.98 10.44 -1.82
C VAL A 70 7.47 10.64 -1.58
N MET A 71 8.27 10.60 -2.65
CA MET A 71 9.71 10.85 -2.60
C MET A 71 10.02 12.34 -2.85
N PRO A 72 11.13 12.87 -2.31
CA PRO A 72 11.59 14.21 -2.67
C PRO A 72 11.86 14.28 -4.18
N GLY A 73 11.10 15.11 -4.90
CA GLY A 73 11.14 15.20 -6.35
C GLY A 73 9.92 14.64 -7.06
N ASP A 74 9.03 13.94 -6.35
CA ASP A 74 7.65 13.79 -6.80
C ASP A 74 7.00 15.17 -6.76
N GLU A 75 6.63 15.69 -7.93
CA GLU A 75 5.92 16.95 -8.02
C GLU A 75 4.58 16.78 -7.31
N CYS A 76 4.36 17.50 -6.21
CA CYS A 76 3.01 17.63 -5.64
C CYS A 76 2.16 18.33 -6.70
N ALA A 77 1.43 17.55 -7.49
CA ALA A 77 0.59 18.03 -8.57
C ALA A 77 -0.60 18.88 -8.09
N PHE A 78 -0.85 18.88 -6.78
CA PHE A 78 -1.95 19.59 -6.15
C PHE A 78 -1.42 20.60 -5.13
N ASN A 79 -1.96 21.80 -5.15
CA ASN A 79 -1.67 22.89 -4.21
C ASN A 79 -2.96 23.35 -3.51
N ALA A 80 -2.83 24.26 -2.54
CA ALA A 80 -3.96 24.74 -1.73
C ALA A 80 -5.07 25.43 -2.56
N LEU A 81 -4.76 25.94 -3.75
CA LEU A 81 -5.74 26.54 -4.66
C LEU A 81 -6.58 25.50 -5.42
N ASP A 82 -6.15 24.23 -5.46
CA ASP A 82 -6.91 23.14 -6.08
C ASP A 82 -8.02 22.60 -5.16
N VAL A 83 -8.11 23.08 -3.91
CA VAL A 83 -9.12 22.65 -2.93
C VAL A 83 -10.17 23.74 -2.75
N THR A 84 -11.43 23.44 -3.10
CA THR A 84 -12.59 24.26 -2.74
C THR A 84 -13.37 23.56 -1.63
N VAL A 85 -13.54 24.22 -0.48
CA VAL A 85 -14.39 23.75 0.63
C VAL A 85 -15.75 24.44 0.49
N VAL A 86 -16.82 23.66 0.40
CA VAL A 86 -18.23 24.12 0.29
C VAL A 86 -19.02 23.79 1.55
#